data_AF-A0A3S1MXU5-F1
#
_entry.id   AF-A0A3S1MXU5-F1
#
_cell.length_a   1.000
_cell.length_b   1.000
_cell.length_c   1.000
_cell.angle_alpha   90.00
_cell.angle_beta   90.00
_cell.angle_gamma   90.00
#
_symmetry.space_group_name_H-M   'P 1'
#
loop_
_entity.id
_entity.type
_entity.pdbx_description
1 polymer ?
#
loop_
_entity_poly.entity_id
_entity_poly.type
_entity_poly.pdbx_seq_one_letter_code
_entity_poly.pdbx_strand_id
1 'polypeptide(L)'
;PALAAWGTGLFELIAGLLVLVGFQTRIVGLLLAAFCVAAGLIGHYGQGGDDAMLAFLHQQMLMKDIAIAGGFLALAMAGAGAWSIDGRSFGVGADIT
;
A
#
# COMPACT_ATOMS: atom_id res chain seq x y z
N PRO A 1 -3.85 -16.97 15.17
CA PRO A 1 -4.06 -15.49 15.12
C PRO A 1 -2.75 -14.69 15.30
N ALA A 2 -1.93 -14.98 16.32
CA ALA A 2 -0.69 -14.23 16.56
C ALA A 2 0.28 -14.28 15.37
N LEU A 3 0.62 -15.48 14.85
CA LEU A 3 1.57 -15.59 13.74
C LEU A 3 1.21 -14.74 12.51
N ALA A 4 -0.09 -14.65 12.18
CA ALA A 4 -0.57 -13.81 11.10
C ALA A 4 -0.34 -12.32 11.40
N ALA A 5 -0.66 -11.84 12.61
CA ALA A 5 -0.45 -10.46 13.01
C ALA A 5 1.04 -10.04 13.01
N TRP A 6 1.91 -10.92 13.49
CA TRP A 6 3.36 -10.67 13.42
C TRP A 6 3.86 -10.69 11.97
N GLY A 7 3.34 -11.61 11.15
CA GLY A 7 3.65 -11.70 9.73
C GLY A 7 3.21 -10.46 8.94
N THR A 8 1.99 -9.97 9.16
CA THR A 8 1.50 -8.74 8.50
C THR A 8 2.31 -7.54 8.93
N GLY A 9 2.55 -7.36 10.24
CA GLY A 9 3.33 -6.23 10.74
C GLY A 9 4.76 -6.20 10.18
N LEU A 10 5.41 -7.35 10.06
CA LEU A 10 6.74 -7.44 9.43
C LEU A 10 6.68 -7.13 7.92
N PHE A 11 5.68 -7.65 7.22
CA PHE A 11 5.47 -7.37 5.80
C PHE A 11 5.27 -5.87 5.55
N GLU A 12 4.38 -5.23 6.31
CA GLU A 12 4.08 -3.80 6.18
C GLU A 12 5.31 -2.94 6.49
N LEU A 13 6.08 -3.30 7.53
CA LEU A 13 7.31 -2.59 7.87
C LEU A 13 8.35 -2.69 6.74
N ILE A 14 8.60 -3.90 6.23
CA ILE A 14 9.57 -4.11 5.16
C ILE A 14 9.12 -3.41 3.88
N ALA A 15 7.87 -3.61 3.45
CA ALA A 15 7.34 -2.99 2.25
C ALA A 15 7.33 -1.46 2.34
N GLY A 16 6.97 -0.90 3.51
CA GLY A 16 7.06 0.54 3.77
C GLY A 16 8.49 1.07 3.67
N LEU A 17 9.47 0.33 4.20
CA LEU A 17 10.89 0.68 4.05
C LEU A 17 11.36 0.62 2.59
N LEU A 18 10.93 -0.38 1.82
CA LEU A 18 11.25 -0.47 0.39
C LEU A 18 10.68 0.72 -0.38
N VAL A 19 9.43 1.14 -0.09
CA VAL A 19 8.85 2.37 -0.63
C VAL A 19 9.66 3.59 -0.22
N LEU A 20 10.04 3.70 1.06
CA LEU A 20 10.79 4.85 1.60
C LEU A 20 12.13 5.05 0.89
N VAL A 21 12.90 3.99 0.71
CA VAL A 21 14.19 4.05 -0.02
C VAL A 21 14.00 4.04 -1.55
N GLY A 22 12.76 3.82 -2.00
CA GLY A 22 12.35 3.75 -3.39
C GLY A 22 12.81 2.49 -4.13
N PHE A 23 13.12 1.41 -3.44
CA PHE A 23 13.50 0.14 -4.05
C PHE A 23 12.27 -0.63 -4.52
N GLN A 24 12.25 -1.01 -5.80
CA GLN A 24 11.14 -1.66 -6.49
C GLN A 24 9.79 -0.98 -6.29
N THR A 25 9.74 0.37 -6.27
CA THR A 25 8.55 1.16 -5.89
C THR A 25 7.28 0.73 -6.62
N ARG A 26 7.37 0.38 -7.91
CA ARG A 26 6.21 -0.08 -8.69
C ARG A 26 5.64 -1.39 -8.18
N ILE A 27 6.50 -2.39 -7.98
CA ILE A 27 6.10 -3.73 -7.54
C ILE A 27 5.59 -3.66 -6.11
N VAL A 28 6.33 -2.98 -5.23
CA VAL A 28 5.97 -2.85 -3.81
C VAL A 28 4.67 -2.06 -3.65
N GLY A 29 4.48 -0.99 -4.44
CA GLY A 29 3.23 -0.24 -4.46
C GLY A 29 2.03 -1.09 -4.88
N LEU A 30 2.17 -1.92 -5.92
CA LEU A 30 1.10 -2.86 -6.33
C LEU A 30 0.78 -3.89 -5.24
N LEU A 31 1.81 -4.45 -4.60
CA LEU A 31 1.63 -5.41 -3.50
C LEU A 31 0.92 -4.77 -2.30
N LEU A 32 1.32 -3.57 -1.89
CA LEU A 32 0.68 -2.83 -0.80
C LEU A 32 -0.76 -2.43 -1.14
N ALA A 33 -1.03 -2.01 -2.38
CA ALA A 33 -2.39 -1.72 -2.82
C ALA A 33 -3.30 -2.97 -2.73
N ALA A 34 -2.83 -4.11 -3.25
CA ALA A 34 -3.55 -5.37 -3.16
C ALA A 34 -3.76 -5.80 -1.71
N PHE A 35 -2.73 -5.63 -0.86
CA PHE A 35 -2.82 -5.91 0.57
C PHE A 35 -3.88 -5.04 1.25
N CYS A 36 -3.92 -3.73 1.01
CA CYS A 36 -4.93 -2.84 1.58
C CYS A 36 -6.34 -3.23 1.17
N VAL A 37 -6.57 -3.56 -0.11
CA VAL A 37 -7.88 -4.04 -0.57
C VAL A 37 -8.27 -5.34 0.15
N ALA A 38 -7.37 -6.31 0.22
CA ALA A 38 -7.63 -7.58 0.91
C ALA A 38 -7.88 -7.38 2.41
N ALA A 39 -7.07 -6.57 3.08
CA ALA A 39 -7.21 -6.26 4.50
C ALA A 39 -8.54 -5.57 4.80
N GLY A 40 -8.93 -4.58 3.98
CA GLY A 40 -10.20 -3.88 4.13
C GLY A 40 -11.40 -4.81 3.97
N LEU A 41 -11.39 -5.65 2.93
CA LEU A 41 -12.47 -6.61 2.68
C LEU A 41 -12.58 -7.68 3.77
N ILE A 42 -11.45 -8.20 4.26
CA ILE A 42 -11.46 -9.24 5.30
C ILE A 42 -11.78 -8.66 6.68
N GLY A 43 -11.21 -7.50 7.01
CA GLY A 43 -11.26 -6.91 8.35
C GLY A 43 -12.49 -6.04 8.61
N HIS A 44 -13.07 -5.44 7.56
CA HIS A 44 -14.05 -4.37 7.75
C HIS A 44 -15.35 -4.50 6.94
N TYR A 45 -15.37 -5.25 5.82
CA TYR A 45 -16.57 -5.36 5.00
C TYR A 45 -17.66 -6.21 5.66
N GLY A 46 -18.83 -5.63 5.94
CA GLY A 46 -19.97 -6.34 6.52
C GLY A 46 -19.91 -6.53 8.04
N GLN A 47 -18.94 -5.92 8.71
CA GLN A 47 -18.81 -5.97 10.17
C GLN A 47 -19.68 -4.89 10.85
N GLY A 48 -20.00 -5.11 12.13
CA GLY A 48 -20.79 -4.19 12.97
C GLY A 48 -22.14 -4.73 13.42
N GLY A 49 -22.65 -5.79 12.77
CA GLY A 49 -23.91 -6.43 13.15
C GLY A 49 -25.09 -5.45 13.17
N ASP A 50 -25.93 -5.54 14.20
CA ASP A 50 -27.10 -4.67 14.38
C ASP A 50 -26.77 -3.32 15.03
N ASP A 51 -25.51 -3.10 15.46
CA ASP A 51 -25.08 -1.84 16.05
C ASP A 51 -24.69 -0.84 14.94
N ALA A 52 -25.52 0.19 14.79
CA ALA A 52 -25.33 1.21 13.77
C ALA A 52 -24.00 1.98 13.91
N MET A 53 -23.52 2.22 15.14
CA MET A 53 -22.25 2.90 15.36
C MET A 53 -21.08 2.00 14.95
N LEU A 54 -21.11 0.71 15.34
CA LEU A 54 -20.06 -0.23 14.95
C LEU A 54 -20.05 -0.46 13.43
N ALA A 55 -21.22 -0.58 12.80
CA ALA A 55 -21.34 -0.71 11.35
C ALA A 55 -20.74 0.50 10.63
N PHE A 56 -21.02 1.72 11.10
CA PHE A 56 -20.44 2.94 10.57
C PHE A 56 -18.90 2.96 10.69
N LEU A 57 -18.37 2.62 11.87
CA LEU A 57 -16.92 2.58 12.09
C LEU A 57 -16.22 1.58 11.17
N HIS A 58 -16.78 0.39 10.99
CA HIS A 58 -16.25 -0.61 10.06
C HIS A 58 -16.32 -0.15 8.61
N GLN A 59 -17.42 0.47 8.17
CA GLN A 59 -17.48 1.07 6.83
C GLN A 59 -16.42 2.18 6.65
N GLN A 60 -16.19 3.01 7.66
CA GLN A 60 -15.15 4.06 7.61
C GLN A 60 -13.74 3.44 7.46
N MET A 61 -13.45 2.37 8.20
CA MET A 61 -12.16 1.67 8.10
C MET A 61 -11.97 0.99 6.74
N LEU A 62 -13.03 0.41 6.16
CA LEU A 62 -12.99 -0.12 4.81
C LEU A 62 -12.65 0.98 3.78
N MET A 63 -13.34 2.13 3.84
CA MET A 63 -13.09 3.23 2.91
C MET A 63 -11.69 3.82 3.07
N LYS A 64 -11.15 3.85 4.29
CA LYS A 64 -9.75 4.20 4.55
C LYS A 64 -8.80 3.29 3.78
N ASP A 65 -8.99 1.97 3.84
CA ASP A 65 -8.10 1.02 3.16
C ASP A 65 -8.19 1.12 1.63
N ILE A 66 -9.40 1.36 1.10
CA ILE A 66 -9.58 1.63 -0.34
C ILE A 66 -8.85 2.91 -0.77
N ALA A 67 -8.94 3.98 0.03
CA ALA A 67 -8.23 5.23 -0.26
C ALA A 67 -6.70 5.05 -0.23
N ILE A 68 -6.18 4.32 0.77
CA ILE A 68 -4.74 4.01 0.88
C ILE A 68 -4.30 3.14 -0.31
N ALA A 69 -5.09 2.14 -0.71
CA ALA A 69 -4.81 1.33 -1.89
C ALA A 69 -4.72 2.18 -3.16
N GLY A 70 -5.62 3.14 -3.34
CA GLY A 70 -5.56 4.12 -4.43
C GLY A 70 -4.27 4.95 -4.41
N GLY A 71 -3.83 5.38 -3.23
CA GLY A 71 -2.54 6.07 -3.06
C GLY A 71 -1.34 5.22 -3.49
N PHE A 72 -1.32 3.94 -3.11
CA PHE A 72 -0.27 3.02 -3.53
C PHE A 72 -0.32 2.66 -5.02
N LEU A 73 -1.50 2.57 -5.63
CA LEU A 73 -1.63 2.44 -7.09
C LEU A 73 -1.07 3.68 -7.81
N ALA A 74 -1.42 4.87 -7.34
CA ALA A 74 -0.88 6.12 -7.90
C ALA A 74 0.65 6.15 -7.78
N LEU A 75 1.19 5.74 -6.64
CA LEU A 75 2.65 5.61 -6.43
C LEU A 75 3.26 4.57 -7.38
N ALA A 76 2.62 3.43 -7.57
CA ALA A 76 3.12 2.39 -8.48
C ALA A 76 3.13 2.86 -9.94
N MET A 77 2.16 3.68 -10.33
CA MET A 77 2.11 4.30 -11.67
C MET A 77 3.17 5.37 -11.84
N ALA A 78 3.36 6.23 -10.84
CA ALA A 78 4.40 7.27 -10.85
C ALA A 78 5.81 6.67 -10.86
N GLY A 79 6.02 5.59 -10.11
CA GLY A 79 7.33 4.94 -9.95
C GLY A 79 8.24 5.64 -8.95
N ALA A 80 9.50 5.22 -8.94
CA ALA A 80 10.51 5.69 -8.01
C ALA A 80 10.96 7.15 -8.30
N GLY A 81 11.04 7.98 -7.26
CA GLY A 81 11.48 9.38 -7.38
C GLY A 81 12.99 9.55 -7.63
N ALA A 82 13.45 10.77 -7.93
CA ALA A 82 14.85 11.06 -8.28
C ALA A 82 15.89 10.68 -7.20
N TRP A 83 15.49 10.66 -5.93
CA TRP A 83 16.35 10.30 -4.78
C TRP A 83 16.24 8.81 -4.40
N SER A 84 15.54 8.01 -5.19
CA SER A 84 15.33 6.58 -4.95
C SER A 84 16.57 5.74 -5.31
N ILE A 85 16.68 4.56 -4.69
CA ILE A 85 17.58 3.48 -5.14
C ILE A 85 17.34 3.10 -6.61
N ASP A 86 16.09 3.00 -7.06
CA ASP A 86 15.72 2.66 -8.44
C ASP A 86 15.85 3.84 -9.41
N GLY A 87 15.70 5.08 -8.91
CA GLY A 87 15.72 6.32 -9.70
C GLY A 87 17.06 6.63 -10.36
N ARG A 88 18.13 5.92 -9.96
CA ARG A 88 19.49 6.06 -10.49
C ARG A 88 19.65 5.49 -11.91
N SER A 89 18.65 4.79 -12.44
CA SER A 89 18.73 4.07 -13.73
C SER A 89 18.13 4.81 -14.93
N PHE A 90 17.50 5.98 -14.77
CA PHE A 90 17.02 6.78 -15.91
C PHE A 90 17.98 7.94 -16.23
N GLY A 91 19.24 7.60 -16.47
CA GLY A 91 20.13 8.38 -17.32
C GLY A 91 19.91 7.96 -18.77
N VAL A 92 18.76 8.29 -19.37
CA VAL A 92 18.54 8.17 -20.82
C VAL A 92 18.01 9.52 -21.29
N GLY A 93 18.87 10.26 -22.00
CA GLY A 93 18.55 11.59 -22.51
C GLY A 93 19.68 12.62 -22.43
N ALA A 94 20.92 12.24 -22.09
CA ALA A 94 22.08 13.14 -22.21
C ALA A 94 22.81 12.97 -23.56
N ASP A 95 22.30 12.11 -24.44
CA ASP A 95 22.94 11.68 -25.68
C ASP A 95 22.12 11.99 -26.96
N ILE A 96 21.08 12.83 -26.88
CA ILE A 96 20.29 13.27 -28.05
C ILE A 96 20.11 14.79 -28.23
N THR A 97 20.99 15.62 -27.67
CA THR A 97 21.09 17.06 -27.99
C THR A 97 22.54 17.47 -28.07
#